data_AF-A0A392PVS5-F1
#
_entry.id   AF-A0A392PVS5-F1
#
_cell.length_a   1.000
_cell.length_b   1.000
_cell.length_c   1.000
_cell.angle_alpha   90.00
_cell.angle_beta   90.00
_cell.angle_gamma   90.00
#
_symmetry.space_group_name_H-M   'P 1'
#
loop_
_entity.id
_entity.type
_entity.pdbx_description
1 polymer ?
#
loop_
_entity_poly.entity_id
_entity_poly.type
_entity_poly.pdbx_seq_one_letter_code
_entity_poly.pdbx_strand_id
1 'polypeptide(L)'
;KTFVADAAIIAVPLGVLKANVIKFEPKLPEWKEAAIADIGVGVENKIILHFKNVFWPNVEFLGVVADTSYGCSYFLNLHKAAGHNVLVYMPAGRLAKDIEKMSDEAAADFAFAQLKKILPDASSP
;
A
#
# COMPACT_ATOMS: atom_id res chain seq x y z
N LYS A 1 -32.57 -0.86 -2.66
CA LYS A 1 -32.77 -1.67 -3.88
C LYS A 1 -32.68 -3.14 -3.48
N THR A 2 -33.47 -4.00 -4.11
CA THR A 2 -33.46 -5.45 -3.84
C THR A 2 -33.06 -6.17 -5.12
N PHE A 3 -32.15 -7.14 -5.02
CA PHE A 3 -31.72 -8.00 -6.12
C PHE A 3 -32.04 -9.45 -5.76
N VAL A 4 -32.61 -10.20 -6.71
CA VAL A 4 -33.00 -11.61 -6.53
C VAL A 4 -32.36 -12.41 -7.66
N ALA A 5 -31.71 -13.52 -7.33
CA ALA A 5 -31.03 -14.41 -8.27
C ALA A 5 -30.94 -15.82 -7.68
N ASP A 6 -30.70 -16.82 -8.53
CA ASP A 6 -30.52 -18.22 -8.10
C ASP A 6 -29.25 -18.43 -7.26
N ALA A 7 -28.26 -17.54 -7.39
CA ALA A 7 -27.00 -17.59 -6.64
C ALA A 7 -26.38 -16.19 -6.44
N ALA A 8 -25.51 -16.07 -5.44
CA ALA A 8 -24.71 -14.87 -5.17
C ALA A 8 -23.24 -15.23 -4.91
N ILE A 9 -22.30 -14.48 -5.50
CA ILE A 9 -20.86 -14.62 -5.26
C ILE A 9 -20.39 -13.45 -4.41
N ILE A 10 -19.82 -13.73 -3.24
CA ILE A 10 -19.31 -12.72 -2.32
C ILE A 10 -17.78 -12.61 -2.47
N ALA A 11 -17.34 -11.54 -3.14
CA ALA A 11 -15.93 -11.26 -3.41
C ALA A 11 -15.44 -9.97 -2.74
N VAL A 12 -15.98 -9.66 -1.55
CA VAL A 12 -15.51 -8.49 -0.78
C VAL A 12 -14.16 -8.77 -0.11
N PRO A 13 -13.36 -7.74 0.21
CA PRO A 13 -12.11 -7.92 0.94
C PRO A 13 -12.33 -8.63 2.29
N LEU A 14 -11.34 -9.40 2.73
CA LEU A 14 -11.37 -10.09 4.04
C LEU A 14 -11.63 -9.11 5.20
N GLY A 15 -11.07 -7.89 5.14
CA GLY A 15 -11.31 -6.84 6.12
C GLY A 15 -12.79 -6.45 6.25
N VAL A 16 -13.56 -6.50 5.16
CA VAL A 16 -15.01 -6.23 5.17
C VAL A 16 -15.77 -7.36 5.85
N LEU A 17 -15.39 -8.62 5.60
CA LEU A 17 -15.97 -9.78 6.29
C LEU A 17 -15.67 -9.71 7.80
N LYS A 18 -14.44 -9.38 8.18
CA LYS A 18 -14.03 -9.20 9.59
C LYS A 18 -14.75 -8.04 10.28
N ALA A 19 -15.09 -6.97 9.56
CA ALA A 19 -15.83 -5.85 10.10
C ALA A 19 -17.30 -6.18 10.42
N ASN A 20 -17.79 -7.36 10.00
CA ASN A 20 -19.15 -7.85 10.24
C ASN A 20 -20.24 -6.85 9.80
N VAL A 21 -19.99 -6.11 8.71
CA VAL A 21 -20.94 -5.14 8.13
C VAL A 21 -21.93 -5.80 7.16
N ILE A 22 -21.64 -7.02 6.70
CA ILE A 22 -22.52 -7.85 5.87
C ILE A 22 -23.13 -8.93 6.76
N LYS A 23 -24.46 -8.96 6.83
CA LYS A 23 -25.20 -10.00 7.56
C LYS A 23 -25.54 -11.15 6.62
N PHE A 24 -25.17 -12.36 7.01
CA PHE A 24 -25.53 -13.60 6.32
C PHE A 24 -26.71 -14.27 7.03
N GLU A 25 -27.74 -14.63 6.26
CA GLU A 25 -28.91 -15.35 6.77
C GLU A 25 -29.19 -16.56 5.86
N PRO A 26 -29.02 -17.80 6.34
CA PRO A 26 -28.49 -18.18 7.66
C PRO A 26 -27.02 -17.74 7.86
N LYS A 27 -26.58 -17.68 9.13
CA LYS A 27 -25.19 -17.32 9.46
C LYS A 27 -24.20 -18.27 8.78
N LEU A 28 -22.97 -17.79 8.59
CA LEU A 28 -21.90 -18.64 8.08
C LEU A 28 -21.62 -19.78 9.07
N PRO A 29 -21.21 -20.97 8.59
CA PRO A 29 -20.77 -22.06 9.45
C PRO A 29 -19.59 -21.62 10.34
N GLU A 30 -19.51 -22.16 11.56
CA GLU A 30 -18.51 -21.77 12.56
C GLU A 30 -17.07 -21.90 12.06
N TRP A 31 -16.77 -22.96 11.31
CA TRP A 31 -15.44 -23.16 10.71
C TRP A 31 -15.07 -22.01 9.75
N LYS A 32 -16.04 -21.40 9.07
CA LYS A 32 -15.83 -20.28 8.14
C LYS A 32 -15.62 -18.97 8.89
N GLU A 33 -16.39 -18.74 9.96
CA GLU A 33 -16.21 -17.58 10.84
C GLU A 33 -14.84 -17.64 11.53
N ALA A 34 -14.42 -18.82 12.00
CA ALA A 34 -13.09 -19.04 12.58
C ALA A 34 -11.97 -18.74 11.57
N ALA A 35 -12.08 -19.22 10.33
CA ALA A 35 -11.10 -18.92 9.28
C ALA A 35 -11.04 -17.42 8.95
N ILE A 36 -12.20 -16.73 8.90
CA ILE A 36 -12.26 -15.28 8.70
C ILE A 36 -11.57 -14.55 9.86
N ALA A 37 -11.75 -15.01 11.09
CA ALA A 37 -11.14 -14.41 12.28
C ALA A 37 -9.61 -14.61 12.32
N ASP A 38 -9.13 -15.80 11.95
CA ASP A 38 -7.72 -16.20 12.07
C ASP A 38 -6.80 -15.54 11.03
N ILE A 39 -7.22 -15.46 9.76
CA ILE A 39 -6.36 -14.94 8.68
C ILE A 39 -6.08 -13.44 8.88
N GLY A 40 -4.81 -13.05 8.92
CA GLY A 40 -4.40 -11.64 9.03
C GLY A 40 -4.67 -10.81 7.78
N VAL A 41 -4.87 -9.50 7.94
CA VAL A 41 -4.94 -8.53 6.84
C VAL A 41 -3.69 -7.63 6.90
N GLY A 42 -2.85 -7.74 5.87
CA GLY A 42 -1.67 -6.90 5.70
C GLY A 42 -2.02 -5.47 5.29
N VAL A 43 -1.07 -4.55 5.47
CA VAL A 43 -1.20 -3.14 5.06
C VAL A 43 0.06 -2.71 4.33
N GLU A 44 -0.11 -2.15 3.15
CA GLU A 44 0.92 -1.52 2.31
C GLU A 44 0.25 -0.36 1.57
N ASN A 45 0.90 0.81 1.59
CA ASN A 45 0.42 2.02 0.92
C ASN A 45 1.37 2.41 -0.22
N LYS A 46 0.91 3.32 -1.09
CA LYS A 46 1.68 3.82 -2.23
C LYS A 46 1.67 5.34 -2.23
N ILE A 47 2.84 5.95 -2.22
CA ILE A 47 3.00 7.40 -2.39
C ILE A 47 3.68 7.63 -3.73
N ILE A 48 2.99 8.34 -4.63
CA ILE A 48 3.39 8.50 -6.02
C ILE A 48 4.05 9.87 -6.19
N LEU A 49 5.33 9.89 -6.51
CA LEU A 49 6.09 11.11 -6.76
C LEU A 49 6.36 11.22 -8.26
N HIS A 50 5.79 12.22 -8.91
CA HIS A 50 6.03 12.53 -10.32
C HIS A 50 7.11 13.61 -10.41
N PHE A 51 8.10 13.43 -11.28
CA PHE A 51 9.24 14.31 -11.42
C PHE A 51 9.35 14.87 -12.84
N LYS A 52 9.95 16.05 -12.96
CA LYS A 52 10.25 16.66 -14.27
C LYS A 52 11.19 15.80 -15.12
N ASN A 53 12.27 15.27 -14.52
CA ASN A 53 13.30 14.51 -15.21
C ASN A 53 13.66 13.24 -14.43
N VAL A 54 14.18 12.24 -15.14
CA VAL A 54 14.73 11.02 -14.54
C VAL A 54 16.18 11.30 -14.13
N PHE A 55 16.46 11.25 -12.83
CA PHE A 55 17.81 11.44 -12.25
C PHE A 55 18.32 10.19 -11.51
N TRP A 56 17.50 9.14 -11.43
CA TRP A 56 17.81 7.88 -10.77
C TRP A 56 18.33 6.83 -11.77
N PRO A 57 19.05 5.79 -11.31
CA PRO A 57 19.56 4.73 -12.19
C PRO A 57 18.43 3.90 -12.82
N ASN A 58 18.72 3.28 -13.97
CA ASN A 58 17.77 2.42 -14.71
C ASN A 58 17.61 1.02 -14.09
N VAL A 59 17.07 0.98 -12.87
CA VAL A 59 16.79 -0.24 -12.08
C VAL A 59 15.30 -0.37 -11.78
N GLU A 60 14.82 -1.56 -11.44
CA GLU A 60 13.42 -1.84 -11.10
C GLU A 60 13.03 -1.22 -9.76
N PHE A 61 13.94 -1.30 -8.78
CA PHE A 61 13.71 -0.88 -7.41
C PHE A 61 14.91 -0.13 -6.84
N LEU A 62 14.64 0.84 -5.97
CA LEU A 62 15.63 1.55 -5.17
C LEU A 62 15.34 1.27 -3.69
N GLY A 63 16.17 0.46 -3.04
CA GLY A 63 15.99 0.10 -1.64
C GLY A 63 16.43 1.20 -0.68
N VAL A 64 15.66 1.43 0.37
CA VAL A 64 16.00 2.31 1.50
C VAL A 64 16.42 1.43 2.67
N VAL A 65 17.71 1.47 3.00
CA VAL A 65 18.28 0.75 4.15
C VAL A 65 18.13 1.61 5.40
N ALA A 66 17.70 0.99 6.50
CA ALA A 66 17.56 1.64 7.80
C ALA A 66 18.02 0.70 8.93
N ASP A 67 18.35 1.27 10.09
CA ASP A 67 18.80 0.50 11.26
C ASP A 67 17.72 -0.40 11.86
N THR A 68 16.45 -0.15 11.53
CA THR A 68 15.31 -0.94 12.00
C THR A 68 14.40 -1.30 10.85
N SER A 69 13.69 -2.43 10.99
CA SER A 69 12.69 -2.89 10.01
C SER A 69 11.55 -1.90 9.78
N TYR A 70 11.34 -0.94 10.70
CA TYR A 70 10.37 0.15 10.53
C TYR A 70 10.73 1.09 9.38
N GLY A 71 12.01 1.41 9.21
CA GLY A 71 12.48 2.34 8.18
C GLY A 71 12.80 1.68 6.84
N CYS A 72 12.98 0.35 6.83
CA CYS A 72 13.25 -0.40 5.61
C CYS A 72 12.06 -0.31 4.66
N SER A 73 12.32 0.18 3.45
CA SER A 73 11.31 0.44 2.43
C SER A 73 11.98 0.48 1.05
N TYR A 74 11.22 0.74 0.00
CA TYR A 74 11.77 0.86 -1.34
C TYR A 74 10.93 1.80 -2.22
N PHE A 75 11.55 2.27 -3.29
CA PHE A 75 10.86 2.92 -4.40
C PHE A 75 10.77 1.95 -5.57
N LEU A 76 9.58 1.83 -6.16
CA LEU A 76 9.38 1.20 -7.47
C LEU A 76 9.60 2.25 -8.57
N ASN A 77 10.47 1.93 -9.51
CA ASN A 77 10.76 2.77 -10.66
C ASN A 77 9.71 2.56 -11.77
N LEU A 78 8.70 3.43 -11.80
CA LEU A 78 7.65 3.37 -12.82
C LEU A 78 8.15 3.84 -14.19
N HIS A 79 9.27 4.54 -14.26
CA HIS A 79 9.89 4.89 -15.55
C HIS A 79 10.37 3.64 -16.29
N LYS A 80 11.01 2.70 -15.59
CA LYS A 80 11.42 1.43 -16.19
C LYS A 80 10.24 0.54 -16.55
N ALA A 81 9.20 0.53 -15.72
CA ALA A 81 8.03 -0.33 -15.92
C ALA A 81 7.04 0.19 -16.99
N ALA A 82 6.88 1.52 -17.11
CA ALA A 82 5.83 2.13 -17.93
C ALA A 82 6.23 3.45 -18.61
N GLY A 83 7.50 3.88 -18.54
CA GLY A 83 8.01 5.08 -19.21
C GLY A 83 7.69 6.41 -18.52
N HIS A 84 6.96 6.41 -17.40
CA HIS A 84 6.60 7.62 -16.67
C HIS A 84 7.71 8.06 -15.71
N ASN A 85 8.02 9.36 -15.64
CA ASN A 85 9.02 9.93 -14.71
C ASN A 85 8.51 9.92 -13.26
N VAL A 86 8.25 8.72 -12.73
CA VAL A 86 7.57 8.49 -11.46
C VAL A 86 8.35 7.48 -10.63
N LEU A 87 8.55 7.81 -9.36
CA LEU A 87 8.95 6.86 -8.34
C LEU A 87 7.77 6.65 -7.38
N VAL A 88 7.46 5.39 -7.10
CA VAL A 88 6.41 5.03 -6.15
C VAL A 88 7.06 4.54 -4.87
N TYR A 89 6.92 5.30 -3.79
CA TYR A 89 7.37 4.88 -2.46
C TYR A 89 6.38 3.87 -1.87
N MET A 90 6.92 2.75 -1.36
CA MET A 90 6.15 1.56 -0.95
C MET A 90 6.32 1.29 0.56
N PRO A 91 5.68 2.07 1.45
CA PRO A 91 5.68 1.78 2.88
C PRO A 91 4.77 0.59 3.21
N ALA A 92 5.23 -0.30 4.08
CA ALA A 92 4.49 -1.48 4.52
C ALA A 92 4.39 -1.59 6.05
N GLY A 93 3.46 -2.40 6.53
CA GLY A 93 3.35 -2.77 7.94
C GLY A 93 3.07 -1.57 8.85
N ARG A 94 3.91 -1.38 9.88
CA ARG A 94 3.71 -0.31 10.86
C ARG A 94 3.92 1.07 10.25
N LEU A 95 4.90 1.23 9.37
CA LEU A 95 5.17 2.49 8.67
C LEU A 95 3.98 2.92 7.83
N ALA A 96 3.35 1.99 7.10
CA ALA A 96 2.16 2.28 6.31
C ALA A 96 1.01 2.84 7.16
N LYS A 97 0.75 2.22 8.33
CA LYS A 97 -0.28 2.65 9.28
C LYS A 97 -0.01 4.00 9.93
N ASP A 98 1.26 4.35 10.14
CA ASP A 98 1.63 5.64 10.71
C ASP A 98 1.59 6.75 9.65
N ILE A 99 1.91 6.43 8.39
CA ILE A 99 1.71 7.33 7.23
C ILE A 99 0.22 7.61 6.97
N GLU A 100 -0.70 6.66 7.17
CA GLU A 100 -2.16 6.88 7.02
C GLU A 100 -2.73 7.99 7.91
N LYS A 101 -2.00 8.39 8.95
CA LYS A 101 -2.40 9.44 9.89
C LYS A 101 -1.87 10.82 9.47
N MET A 102 -1.04 10.89 8.44
CA MET A 102 -0.46 12.12 7.91
C MET A 102 -1.40 12.75 6.88
N SER A 103 -1.22 14.04 6.59
CA SER A 103 -1.78 14.63 5.38
C SER A 103 -1.01 14.13 4.14
N ASP A 104 -1.60 14.27 2.96
CA ASP A 104 -0.97 13.88 1.71
C ASP A 104 0.35 14.63 1.48
N GLU A 105 0.42 15.91 1.84
CA GLU A 105 1.64 16.72 1.74
C GLU A 105 2.73 16.20 2.66
N ALA A 106 2.40 15.91 3.93
CA ALA A 106 3.34 15.36 4.89
C ALA A 106 3.84 13.95 4.50
N ALA A 107 2.97 13.14 3.91
CA ALA A 107 3.33 11.82 3.38
C ALA A 107 4.27 11.94 2.16
N ALA A 108 3.99 12.87 1.24
CA ALA A 108 4.84 13.15 0.09
C ALA A 108 6.22 13.69 0.51
N ASP A 109 6.27 14.62 1.46
CA ASP A 109 7.50 15.15 2.04
C ASP A 109 8.32 14.05 2.73
N PHE A 110 7.65 13.16 3.48
CA PHE A 110 8.29 12.01 4.12
C PHE A 110 8.92 11.06 3.09
N ALA A 111 8.17 10.72 2.03
CA ALA A 111 8.67 9.88 0.95
C ALA A 111 9.86 10.54 0.25
N PHE A 112 9.77 11.83 -0.08
CA PHE A 112 10.87 12.55 -0.71
C PHE A 112 12.12 12.64 0.20
N ALA A 113 11.93 12.79 1.51
CA ALA A 113 13.02 12.71 2.48
C ALA A 113 13.70 11.33 2.48
N GLN A 114 12.96 10.22 2.33
CA GLN A 114 13.58 8.90 2.17
C GLN A 114 14.35 8.79 0.86
N LEU A 115 13.84 9.38 -0.23
CA LEU A 115 14.54 9.39 -1.51
C LEU A 115 15.89 10.12 -1.39
N LYS A 116 15.91 11.27 -0.71
CA LYS A 116 17.15 12.03 -0.48
C LYS A 116 18.20 11.29 0.34
N LYS A 117 17.81 10.34 1.19
CA LYS A 117 18.79 9.50 1.92
C LYS A 117 19.59 8.60 0.99
N ILE A 118 18.97 8.12 -0.08
CA ILE A 118 19.60 7.19 -1.04
C ILE A 118 20.09 7.88 -2.32
N LEU A 119 19.53 9.05 -2.64
CA LEU A 119 19.91 9.92 -3.76
C LEU A 119 19.98 11.39 -3.25
N PRO A 120 21.10 11.82 -2.64
CA PRO A 120 21.22 13.15 -2.01
C PRO A 120 20.91 14.34 -2.93
N ASP A 121 21.23 14.20 -4.23
CA ASP A 121 21.02 15.24 -5.24
C ASP A 121 19.65 15.16 -5.94
N ALA A 122 18.70 14.41 -5.37
CA ALA A 122 17.37 14.26 -5.95
C ALA A 122 16.65 15.61 -6.11
N SER A 123 16.20 15.92 -7.33
CA SER A 123 15.35 17.07 -7.59
C SER A 123 13.96 16.85 -6.98
N SER A 124 13.28 17.92 -6.57
CA SER A 124 11.91 17.83 -6.08
C SER A 124 10.97 17.23 -7.15
N PRO A 125 9.97 16.44 -6.73
CA PRO A 125 8.87 16.05 -7.61
C PRO A 125 8.15 17.30 -8.14
#